data_AF-A0A3E3DWX6-F1
#
_entry.id   AF-A0A3E3DWX6-F1
#
_cell.length_a   1.000
_cell.length_b   1.000
_cell.length_c   1.000
_cell.angle_alpha   90.00
_cell.angle_beta   90.00
_cell.angle_gamma   90.00
#
_symmetry.space_group_name_H-M   'P 1'
#
loop_
_entity.id
_entity.type
_entity.pdbx_description
1 polymer ?
#
loop_
_entity_poly.entity_id
_entity_poly.type
_entity_poly.pdbx_seq_one_letter_code
_entity_poly.pdbx_strand_id
1 'polypeptide(L)'
;MVKESDGILVNENPVQSKVLMIPKFRFDEVNEKYKKYKKDVVLLMDKLDEKDKENSKLLNDIKSIKKAYDNALLNLKVKETFVEGGIFKEQYETIIPKMTCREDEKLDLAKAIVELIKQTK
;
A
#
# COMPACT_ATOMS: atom_id res chain seq x y z
N MET A 1 -4.35 36.99 71.16
CA MET A 1 -5.31 35.89 71.45
C MET A 1 -6.70 36.45 71.19
N VAL A 2 -7.58 35.94 70.33
CA VAL A 2 -7.57 34.93 69.26
C VAL A 2 -8.57 35.50 68.25
N LYS A 3 -8.21 35.55 66.95
CA LYS A 3 -9.11 35.99 65.89
C LYS A 3 -10.22 34.94 65.72
N GLU A 4 -11.46 35.39 65.68
CA GLU A 4 -12.61 34.59 65.27
C GLU A 4 -12.35 34.03 63.86
N SER A 5 -12.29 32.71 63.78
CA SER A 5 -12.26 31.99 62.50
C SER A 5 -13.69 31.56 62.21
N ASP A 6 -14.31 32.18 61.22
CA ASP A 6 -15.60 31.76 60.65
C ASP A 6 -15.51 30.31 60.19
N GLY A 7 -15.98 29.40 61.05
CA GLY A 7 -16.15 28.00 60.72
C GLY A 7 -17.31 27.87 59.76
N ILE A 8 -17.01 27.63 58.49
CA ILE A 8 -18.02 27.20 57.51
C ILE A 8 -18.59 25.86 58.03
N LEU A 9 -19.82 25.90 58.53
CA LEU A 9 -20.60 24.70 58.82
C LEU A 9 -20.88 23.99 57.49
N VAL A 10 -20.04 23.01 57.17
CA VAL A 10 -20.31 22.06 56.10
C VAL A 10 -21.50 21.23 56.59
N ASN A 11 -22.69 21.55 56.06
CA ASN A 11 -23.86 20.73 56.27
C ASN A 11 -23.60 19.40 55.55
N GLU A 12 -23.10 18.41 56.30
CA GLU A 12 -22.95 17.04 55.85
C GLU A 12 -24.35 16.45 55.63
N ASN A 13 -24.98 16.81 54.51
CA ASN A 13 -26.06 16.00 53.99
C ASN A 13 -25.47 14.61 53.75
N PRO A 14 -25.96 13.55 54.41
CA PRO A 14 -25.57 12.20 54.05
C PRO A 14 -26.21 11.92 52.70
N VAL A 15 -25.49 12.23 51.62
CA VAL A 15 -25.76 11.62 50.33
C VAL A 15 -25.42 10.14 50.54
N GLN A 16 -26.39 9.39 51.05
CA GLN A 16 -26.42 7.95 50.88
C GLN A 16 -26.35 7.75 49.37
N SER A 17 -25.15 7.53 48.83
CA SER A 17 -24.98 7.06 47.47
C SER A 17 -25.66 5.71 47.46
N LYS A 18 -26.94 5.67 47.06
CA LYS A 18 -27.64 4.42 46.78
C LYS A 18 -26.80 3.73 45.72
N VAL A 19 -26.02 2.73 46.15
CA VAL A 19 -25.23 1.90 45.25
C VAL A 19 -26.24 1.24 44.32
N LEU A 20 -26.26 1.69 43.06
CA LEU A 20 -27.14 1.13 42.05
C LEU A 20 -26.65 -0.28 41.73
N MET A 21 -27.22 -1.28 42.40
CA MET A 21 -26.87 -2.68 42.20
C MET A 21 -27.64 -3.25 41.02
N ILE A 22 -26.91 -3.78 40.04
CA ILE A 22 -27.49 -4.52 38.92
C ILE A 22 -27.65 -6.00 39.29
N PRO A 23 -28.75 -6.66 38.87
CA PRO A 23 -28.89 -8.10 39.05
C PRO A 23 -27.75 -8.86 38.38
N LYS A 24 -27.17 -9.85 39.09
CA LYS A 24 -26.02 -10.64 38.62
C LYS A 24 -26.23 -11.24 37.23
N PHE A 25 -27.43 -11.74 36.93
CA PHE A 25 -27.73 -12.33 35.61
C PHE A 25 -27.53 -11.34 34.45
N ARG A 26 -27.84 -10.05 34.65
CA ARG A 26 -27.61 -9.01 33.63
C ARG A 26 -26.12 -8.71 33.47
N PHE A 27 -25.37 -8.73 34.56
CA PHE A 27 -23.91 -8.56 34.53
C PHE A 27 -23.25 -9.73 33.78
N ASP A 28 -23.62 -10.96 34.12
CA ASP A 28 -23.09 -12.17 33.49
C ASP A 28 -23.42 -12.20 31.98
N GLU A 29 -24.64 -11.83 31.58
CA GLU A 29 -25.02 -11.72 30.17
C GLU A 29 -24.15 -10.72 29.39
N VAL A 30 -23.95 -9.52 29.95
CA VAL A 30 -23.12 -8.48 29.32
C VAL A 30 -21.66 -8.91 29.26
N ASN A 31 -21.15 -9.56 30.32
CA ASN A 31 -19.78 -10.05 30.36
C ASN A 31 -19.53 -11.15 29.31
N GLU A 32 -20.46 -12.08 29.12
CA GLU A 32 -20.33 -13.11 28.09
C GLU A 32 -20.42 -12.51 26.67
N LYS A 33 -21.33 -11.55 26.43
CA LYS A 33 -21.37 -10.79 25.17
C LYS A 33 -20.06 -10.05 24.92
N TYR A 34 -19.51 -9.40 25.93
CA TYR A 34 -18.24 -8.70 25.84
C TYR A 34 -17.07 -9.64 25.51
N LYS A 35 -16.98 -10.80 26.19
CA LYS A 35 -15.96 -11.81 25.90
C LYS A 35 -16.08 -12.33 24.46
N LYS A 36 -17.30 -12.57 23.98
CA LYS A 36 -17.54 -13.00 22.60
C LYS A 36 -17.09 -11.94 21.61
N TYR A 37 -17.54 -10.69 21.74
CA TYR A 37 -17.15 -9.61 20.84
C TYR A 37 -15.65 -9.34 20.88
N LYS A 38 -15.00 -9.44 22.04
CA LYS A 38 -13.54 -9.31 22.13
C LYS A 38 -12.83 -10.38 21.30
N LYS A 39 -13.29 -11.63 21.31
CA LYS A 39 -12.74 -12.70 20.46
C LYS A 39 -13.01 -12.43 18.98
N ASP A 40 -14.23 -12.02 18.64
CA ASP A 40 -14.62 -11.72 17.25
C ASP A 40 -13.78 -10.57 16.68
N VAL A 41 -13.50 -9.53 17.47
CA VAL A 41 -12.64 -8.41 17.07
C VAL A 41 -11.23 -8.89 16.76
N VAL A 42 -10.62 -9.71 17.63
CA VAL A 42 -9.27 -10.25 17.37
C VAL A 42 -9.25 -11.06 16.08
N LEU A 43 -10.24 -11.94 15.87
CA LEU A 43 -10.35 -12.74 14.65
C LEU A 43 -10.51 -11.87 13.39
N LEU A 44 -11.26 -10.77 13.49
CA LEU A 44 -11.42 -9.83 12.37
C LEU A 44 -10.14 -9.04 12.09
N MET A 45 -9.38 -8.69 13.12
CA MET A 45 -8.07 -8.04 12.96
C MET A 45 -7.07 -8.98 12.28
N ASP A 46 -7.00 -10.25 12.70
CA ASP A 46 -6.13 -11.25 12.06
C ASP A 46 -6.47 -11.43 10.57
N LYS A 47 -7.77 -11.51 10.24
CA LYS A 47 -8.23 -11.59 8.85
C LYS A 47 -7.91 -10.32 8.04
N LEU A 48 -7.98 -9.16 8.68
CA LEU A 48 -7.62 -7.89 8.04
C LEU A 48 -6.13 -7.88 7.69
N ASP A 49 -5.27 -8.29 8.63
CA ASP A 49 -3.82 -8.39 8.42
C ASP A 49 -3.46 -9.38 7.30
N GLU A 50 -4.16 -10.52 7.22
CA GLU A 50 -4.01 -11.48 6.10
C GLU A 50 -4.38 -10.85 4.76
N LYS A 51 -5.52 -10.14 4.71
CA LYS A 51 -6.00 -9.47 3.49
C LYS A 51 -5.08 -8.32 3.06
N ASP A 52 -4.50 -7.59 4.00
CA ASP A 52 -3.54 -6.52 3.69
C ASP A 52 -2.23 -7.07 3.11
N LYS A 53 -1.78 -8.23 3.58
CA LYS A 53 -0.63 -8.95 2.97
C LYS A 53 -0.95 -9.42 1.57
N GLU A 54 -2.13 -10.02 1.35
CA GLU A 54 -2.59 -10.42 0.01
C GLU A 54 -2.67 -9.23 -0.94
N ASN A 55 -3.28 -8.11 -0.51
CA ASN A 55 -3.37 -6.88 -1.29
C ASN A 55 -1.99 -6.32 -1.64
N SER A 56 -1.07 -6.31 -0.67
CA SER A 56 0.31 -5.84 -0.90
C SER A 56 1.03 -6.71 -1.94
N LYS A 57 0.83 -8.03 -1.92
CA LYS A 57 1.37 -8.95 -2.92
C LYS A 57 0.78 -8.66 -4.30
N LEU A 58 -0.54 -8.55 -4.42
CA LEU A 58 -1.21 -8.23 -5.68
C LEU A 58 -0.75 -6.90 -6.26
N LEU A 59 -0.57 -5.87 -5.43
CA LEU A 59 -0.05 -4.57 -5.87
C LEU A 59 1.37 -4.68 -6.42
N ASN A 60 2.22 -5.51 -5.81
CA ASN A 60 3.58 -5.75 -6.32
C ASN A 60 3.55 -6.53 -7.63
N ASP A 61 2.69 -7.53 -7.75
CA ASP A 61 2.53 -8.31 -8.98
C ASP A 61 2.05 -7.41 -10.13
N ILE A 62 1.08 -6.53 -9.89
CA ILE A 62 0.60 -5.54 -10.87
C ILE A 62 1.74 -4.61 -11.31
N LYS A 63 2.54 -4.08 -10.37
CA LYS A 63 3.70 -3.23 -10.69
C LYS A 63 4.74 -3.98 -11.54
N SER A 64 5.01 -5.23 -11.21
CA SER A 64 5.95 -6.08 -11.95
C SER A 64 5.46 -6.33 -13.39
N ILE A 65 4.20 -6.71 -13.55
CA ILE A 65 3.56 -6.93 -14.86
C ILE A 65 3.57 -5.65 -15.68
N LYS A 66 3.22 -4.51 -15.08
CA LYS A 66 3.24 -3.22 -15.77
C LYS A 66 4.64 -2.88 -16.28
N LYS A 67 5.67 -3.05 -15.44
CA LYS A 67 7.06 -2.85 -15.85
C LYS A 67 7.48 -3.79 -16.99
N ALA A 68 7.12 -5.07 -16.91
CA ALA A 68 7.40 -6.03 -17.96
C ALA A 68 6.71 -5.66 -19.29
N TYR A 69 5.46 -5.20 -19.21
CA TYR A 69 4.70 -4.71 -20.36
C TYR A 69 5.34 -3.46 -20.99
N ASP A 70 5.69 -2.46 -20.18
CA ASP A 70 6.33 -1.23 -20.64
C ASP A 70 7.67 -1.54 -21.35
N ASN A 71 8.44 -2.47 -20.78
CA ASN A 71 9.71 -2.92 -21.37
C ASN A 71 9.51 -3.69 -22.69
N ALA A 72 8.50 -4.55 -22.76
CA ALA A 72 8.16 -5.27 -23.98
C ALA A 72 7.70 -4.29 -25.08
N LEU A 73 6.88 -3.31 -24.73
CA LEU A 73 6.40 -2.28 -25.64
C LEU A 73 7.55 -1.40 -26.18
N LEU A 74 8.48 -1.01 -25.31
CA LEU A 74 9.68 -0.26 -25.70
C LEU A 74 10.54 -1.06 -26.68
N ASN A 75 10.82 -2.33 -26.36
CA ASN A 75 11.60 -3.21 -27.24
C ASN A 75 10.90 -3.41 -28.59
N LEU A 76 9.56 -3.49 -28.61
CA LEU A 76 8.79 -3.57 -29.85
C LEU A 76 8.98 -2.30 -30.70
N LYS A 77 8.84 -1.11 -30.10
CA LYS A 77 9.05 0.18 -30.80
C LYS A 77 10.47 0.33 -31.36
N VAL A 78 11.47 -0.13 -30.63
CA VAL A 78 12.87 -0.13 -31.09
C VAL A 78 13.03 -1.05 -32.31
N LYS A 79 12.45 -2.26 -32.27
CA LYS A 79 12.44 -3.18 -33.42
C LYS A 79 11.73 -2.57 -34.62
N GLU A 80 10.56 -1.97 -34.42
CA GLU A 80 9.80 -1.27 -35.47
C GLU A 80 10.64 -0.16 -36.12
N THR A 81 11.31 0.67 -35.30
CA THR A 81 12.20 1.74 -35.78
C THR A 81 13.33 1.17 -36.66
N PHE A 82 13.93 0.05 -36.25
CA PHE A 82 14.97 -0.60 -37.04
C PHE A 82 14.45 -1.18 -38.36
N VAL A 83 13.26 -1.82 -38.34
CA VAL A 83 12.62 -2.33 -39.55
C VAL A 83 12.29 -1.20 -40.53
N GLU A 84 11.71 -0.09 -40.05
CA GLU A 84 11.45 1.12 -40.85
C GLU A 84 12.74 1.75 -41.39
N GLY A 85 13.84 1.61 -40.66
CA GLY A 85 15.18 1.98 -41.09
C GLY A 85 15.80 1.06 -42.14
N GLY A 86 15.15 -0.05 -42.49
CA GLY A 86 15.65 -1.05 -43.43
C GLY A 86 16.72 -1.98 -42.84
N ILE A 87 16.77 -2.10 -41.51
CA ILE A 87 17.68 -3.01 -40.80
C ILE A 87 17.01 -4.38 -40.69
N PHE A 88 17.75 -5.42 -41.07
CA PHE A 88 17.24 -6.80 -41.07
C PHE A 88 17.19 -7.40 -39.67
N LYS A 89 16.37 -8.44 -39.52
CA LYS A 89 16.13 -9.12 -38.25
C LYS A 89 17.41 -9.60 -37.57
N GLU A 90 18.31 -10.25 -38.31
CA GLU A 90 19.54 -10.78 -37.71
C GLU A 90 20.43 -9.66 -37.16
N GLN A 91 20.35 -8.47 -37.76
CA GLN A 91 21.14 -7.29 -37.36
C GLN A 91 20.56 -6.67 -36.09
N TYR A 92 19.26 -6.32 -36.07
CA TYR A 92 18.71 -5.65 -34.90
C TYR A 92 18.60 -6.57 -33.68
N GLU A 93 18.39 -7.89 -33.85
CA GLU A 93 18.40 -8.84 -32.73
C GLU A 93 19.78 -8.96 -32.08
N THR A 94 20.85 -8.65 -32.82
CA THR A 94 22.21 -8.56 -32.29
C THR A 94 22.49 -7.21 -31.61
N ILE A 95 21.91 -6.12 -32.13
CA ILE A 95 22.13 -4.76 -31.64
C ILE A 95 21.38 -4.51 -30.33
N ILE A 96 20.08 -4.84 -30.28
CA ILE A 96 19.20 -4.51 -29.15
C ILE A 96 19.74 -4.99 -27.80
N PRO A 97 20.21 -6.25 -27.64
CA PRO A 97 20.76 -6.72 -26.37
C PRO A 97 22.06 -6.02 -25.96
N LYS A 98 22.78 -5.43 -26.93
CA LYS A 98 24.06 -4.73 -26.72
C LYS A 98 23.90 -3.22 -26.51
N MET A 99 22.67 -2.69 -26.58
CA MET A 99 22.42 -1.28 -26.29
C MET A 99 22.59 -1.03 -24.78
N THR A 100 23.68 -0.36 -24.40
CA THR A 100 24.04 -0.06 -23.00
C THR A 100 23.49 1.29 -22.50
N CYS A 101 22.41 1.80 -23.11
CA CYS A 101 21.75 3.05 -22.70
C CYS A 101 20.61 2.81 -21.70
N ARG A 102 20.10 3.89 -21.12
CA ARG A 102 18.92 3.84 -20.26
C ARG A 102 17.68 3.47 -21.08
N GLU A 103 16.67 2.86 -20.44
CA GLU A 103 15.47 2.39 -21.16
C GLU A 103 14.71 3.54 -21.85
N ASP A 104 14.63 4.71 -21.23
CA ASP A 104 14.05 5.92 -21.81
C ASP A 104 14.80 6.43 -23.05
N GLU A 105 16.11 6.16 -23.15
CA GLU A 105 16.96 6.60 -24.26
C GLU A 105 17.02 5.58 -25.42
N LYS A 106 16.59 4.33 -25.20
CA LYS A 106 16.72 3.25 -26.19
C LYS A 106 16.09 3.58 -27.54
N LEU A 107 14.90 4.21 -27.52
CA LEU A 107 14.19 4.55 -28.74
C LEU A 107 14.91 5.65 -29.53
N ASP A 108 15.43 6.67 -28.85
CA ASP A 108 16.15 7.77 -29.50
C ASP A 108 17.51 7.30 -30.03
N LEU A 109 18.19 6.39 -29.31
CA LEU A 109 19.39 5.74 -29.83
C LEU A 109 19.09 4.91 -31.09
N ALA A 110 17.97 4.19 -31.12
CA ALA A 110 17.55 3.44 -32.31
C ALA A 110 17.34 4.35 -33.52
N LYS A 111 16.67 5.49 -33.33
CA LYS A 111 16.49 6.51 -34.38
C LYS A 111 17.83 7.07 -34.87
N ALA A 112 18.72 7.43 -33.96
CA ALA A 112 20.04 7.95 -34.30
C ALA A 112 20.87 6.96 -35.13
N ILE A 113 20.83 5.66 -34.78
CA ILE A 113 21.48 4.59 -35.56
C ILE A 113 20.89 4.53 -36.99
N VAL A 114 19.57 4.58 -37.12
CA VAL A 114 18.90 4.57 -38.43
C VAL A 114 19.27 5.79 -39.26
N GLU A 115 19.31 6.98 -38.65
CA GLU A 115 19.72 8.21 -39.33
C GLU A 115 21.17 8.13 -39.83
N LEU A 116 22.09 7.64 -38.99
CA LEU A 116 23.49 7.43 -39.38
C LEU A 116 23.58 6.51 -40.61
N ILE A 117 22.89 5.37 -40.61
CA ILE A 117 22.91 4.43 -41.74
C ILE A 117 22.34 5.06 -43.03
N LYS A 118 21.30 5.91 -42.91
CA LYS A 118 20.71 6.61 -44.05
C LYS A 118 21.64 7.67 -44.64
N GLN A 119 22.48 8.31 -43.83
CA GLN A 119 23.44 9.32 -44.29
C GLN A 119 24.68 8.72 -44.97
N THR A 120 25.02 7.47 -44.68
CA THR A 120 26.17 6.78 -45.28
C THR A 120 25.84 6.09 -46.62
N LYS A 121 24.58 6.09 -47.05
CA LYS A 121 24.12 5.60 -48.36
C LYS A 121 23.99 6.75 -49.35
#